data_AF-A0AAJ0D1N7-F1
#
_entry.id   AF-A0AAJ0D1N7-F1
#
_cell.length_a   1.000
_cell.length_b   1.000
_cell.length_c   1.000
_cell.angle_alpha   90.00
_cell.angle_beta   90.00
_cell.angle_gamma   90.00
#
_symmetry.space_group_name_H-M   'P 1'
#
loop_
_entity.id
_entity.type
_entity.pdbx_description
1 polymer ?
#
loop_
_entity_poly.entity_id
_entity_poly.type
_entity_poly.pdbx_seq_one_letter_code
_entity_poly.pdbx_strand_id
1 'polypeptide(L)'
;MSTSKSSKSHKHGSSKSSGKSSNPRAFESSGSNSGFKNSRNDPPSLSFLFIVNEYEINFDSEVTLQNGMVKDHWNNCLPPHHQEQYDGEKVSKVMRFKDGRVTAASSNNKNHAQYSWVRQDKYTEGCIAQHWAGHPSYSEMQQYKSASVFSCNPLLPIVVTDGDTMVHPKSCLRALHFIHVEEPGISQASYPFDHDQIAHPALAQQRPPVKFVAGYKPKWIPGLVPATYLNPYKGERERDRSAGLGGELPIVLGLMAFHSTSHGRDVNEVFLGRSNESSGFWRDYNWSRNSTPPGYPCSSQESPRGFLVHVCFDPDNPEGSNYQTLQAFEWQSVMVRG
;
A
#
# COMPACT_ATOMS: atom_id res chain seq x y z
N MET A 1 72.57 -11.98 -44.25
CA MET A 1 72.58 -10.65 -43.63
C MET A 1 72.62 -10.83 -42.11
N SER A 2 73.72 -10.40 -41.50
CA SER A 2 73.92 -9.86 -40.14
C SER A 2 73.17 -10.52 -38.96
N THR A 3 73.85 -11.28 -38.08
CA THR A 3 74.47 -10.83 -36.79
C THR A 3 73.48 -10.10 -35.87
N SER A 4 73.35 -10.30 -34.55
CA SER A 4 74.15 -10.97 -33.51
C SER A 4 73.56 -10.63 -32.13
N LYS A 5 73.82 -11.48 -31.12
CA LYS A 5 74.09 -11.18 -29.68
C LYS A 5 72.95 -10.56 -28.83
N SER A 6 72.48 -11.20 -27.75
CA SER A 6 73.12 -11.53 -26.45
C SER A 6 72.92 -10.45 -25.37
N SER A 7 72.16 -10.83 -24.33
CA SER A 7 72.43 -10.65 -22.88
C SER A 7 72.53 -9.25 -22.25
N LYS A 8 71.76 -8.97 -21.19
CA LYS A 8 72.18 -9.01 -19.76
C LYS A 8 71.22 -8.22 -18.86
N SER A 9 71.07 -8.77 -17.66
CA SER A 9 70.51 -8.20 -16.44
C SER A 9 71.19 -6.92 -15.96
N HIS A 10 70.45 -6.02 -15.31
CA HIS A 10 70.98 -5.16 -14.25
C HIS A 10 69.96 -4.95 -13.11
N LYS A 11 70.51 -5.01 -11.89
CA LYS A 11 69.96 -4.70 -10.56
C LYS A 11 70.06 -3.20 -10.26
N HIS A 12 69.58 -2.83 -9.07
CA HIS A 12 69.62 -1.54 -8.34
C HIS A 12 68.35 -0.70 -8.54
N GLY A 13 67.75 -0.08 -7.52
CA GLY A 13 68.10 0.06 -6.11
C GLY A 13 67.05 0.93 -5.41
N SER A 14 67.16 0.99 -4.09
CA SER A 14 66.32 1.70 -3.11
C SER A 14 65.99 3.17 -3.40
N SER A 15 64.82 3.64 -2.94
CA SER A 15 64.76 4.76 -1.97
C SER A 15 63.33 5.04 -1.48
N LYS A 16 63.26 5.33 -0.17
CA LYS A 16 62.13 5.83 0.61
C LYS A 16 61.61 7.17 0.07
N SER A 17 60.30 7.40 0.15
CA SER A 17 59.79 8.72 0.54
C SER A 17 58.48 8.58 1.33
N SER A 18 58.50 9.28 2.46
CA SER A 18 57.44 9.48 3.43
C SER A 18 56.45 10.54 2.94
N GLY A 19 55.15 10.27 3.07
CA GLY A 19 54.09 11.27 2.88
C GLY A 19 52.88 10.92 3.74
N LYS A 20 52.65 11.71 4.79
CA LYS A 20 51.52 11.64 5.74
C LYS A 20 50.16 11.85 5.03
N SER A 21 49.12 11.13 5.44
CA SER A 21 47.89 11.76 6.01
C SER A 21 46.89 10.72 6.57
N SER A 22 46.46 11.02 7.81
CA SER A 22 45.15 10.77 8.45
C SER A 22 44.42 9.44 8.27
N ASN A 23 44.47 8.65 9.35
CA ASN A 23 43.41 7.75 9.82
C ASN A 23 42.15 8.56 10.27
N PRO A 24 40.96 7.95 10.37
CA PRO A 24 40.60 7.33 11.65
C PRO A 24 40.04 5.92 11.55
N ARG A 25 40.38 5.18 12.62
CA ARG A 25 40.05 3.80 12.92
C ARG A 25 38.59 3.63 13.30
N ALA A 26 38.10 2.43 13.00
CA ALA A 26 36.99 1.78 13.67
C ALA A 26 37.09 1.92 15.19
N PHE A 27 35.94 2.16 15.83
CA PHE A 27 35.77 1.98 17.26
C PHE A 27 34.62 1.00 17.48
N GLU A 28 35.01 -0.17 17.98
CA GLU A 28 34.16 -1.07 18.76
C GLU A 28 33.65 -0.33 20.00
N SER A 29 32.42 -0.62 20.42
CA SER A 29 31.98 -0.35 21.79
C SER A 29 31.10 -1.50 22.29
N SER A 30 31.72 -2.39 23.06
CA SER A 30 31.04 -3.12 24.12
C SER A 30 31.26 -2.34 25.41
N GLY A 31 30.18 -2.06 26.16
CA GLY A 31 30.27 -1.35 27.44
C GLY A 31 28.91 -1.08 28.05
N SER A 32 28.44 -2.04 28.84
CA SER A 32 27.32 -1.89 29.77
C SER A 32 27.63 -0.81 30.81
N ASN A 33 26.80 0.23 30.91
CA ASN A 33 26.64 0.96 32.16
C ASN A 33 25.25 1.61 32.27
N SER A 34 24.65 1.42 33.43
CA SER A 34 23.36 1.91 33.88
C SER A 34 23.34 3.43 34.08
N GLY A 35 22.20 4.07 33.78
CA GLY A 35 21.84 5.37 34.36
C GLY A 35 21.57 6.48 33.34
N PHE A 36 20.34 7.00 33.40
CA PHE A 36 19.84 8.23 32.75
C PHE A 36 19.54 8.16 31.25
N LYS A 37 18.33 7.67 30.92
CA LYS A 37 17.67 7.94 29.63
C LYS A 37 17.29 9.42 29.57
N ASN A 38 18.12 10.23 28.92
CA ASN A 38 17.67 11.48 28.33
C ASN A 38 16.64 11.14 27.24
N SER A 39 15.39 11.51 27.44
CA SER A 39 14.34 11.45 26.41
C SER A 39 14.71 12.42 25.29
N ARG A 40 15.40 11.91 24.26
CA ARG A 40 15.40 12.58 22.96
C ARG A 40 14.00 12.44 22.38
N ASN A 41 13.47 13.54 21.85
CA ASN A 41 12.21 13.63 21.13
C ASN A 41 12.26 12.75 19.88
N ASP A 42 12.06 11.44 20.05
CA ASP A 42 11.76 10.58 18.91
C ASP A 42 10.37 10.98 18.40
N PRO A 43 10.18 11.14 17.07
CA PRO A 43 8.86 11.42 16.53
C PRO A 43 7.88 10.32 16.96
N PRO A 44 6.59 10.65 17.20
CA PRO A 44 5.62 9.66 17.63
C PRO A 44 5.53 8.52 16.61
N SER A 45 5.55 7.27 17.10
CA SER A 45 5.43 6.07 16.26
C SER A 45 4.18 6.15 15.41
N LEU A 46 4.23 5.84 14.11
CA LEU A 46 3.05 5.86 13.24
C LEU A 46 2.22 4.60 13.48
N SER A 47 0.91 4.74 13.71
CA SER A 47 -0.01 3.60 13.68
C SER A 47 -1.41 3.96 13.20
N PHE A 48 -2.18 2.96 12.79
CA PHE A 48 -3.61 3.06 12.48
C PHE A 48 -4.25 1.67 12.52
N LEU A 49 -5.58 1.65 12.70
CA LEU A 49 -6.38 0.45 12.52
C LEU A 49 -6.95 0.42 11.11
N PHE A 50 -7.06 -0.76 10.53
CA PHE A 50 -7.71 -0.92 9.24
C PHE A 50 -8.35 -2.29 9.09
N ILE A 51 -9.28 -2.35 8.15
CA ILE A 51 -9.88 -3.59 7.67
C ILE A 51 -9.99 -3.53 6.16
N VAL A 52 -9.92 -4.70 5.53
CA VAL A 52 -10.12 -4.85 4.09
C VAL A 52 -11.13 -5.97 3.85
N ASN A 53 -12.36 -5.62 3.49
CA ASN A 53 -13.41 -6.60 3.22
C ASN A 53 -13.55 -6.82 1.73
N GLU A 54 -13.67 -8.06 1.30
CA GLU A 54 -13.90 -8.39 -0.11
C GLU A 54 -15.39 -8.34 -0.40
N TYR A 55 -15.81 -7.60 -1.43
CA TYR A 55 -17.23 -7.57 -1.82
C TYR A 55 -17.65 -8.92 -2.40
N GLU A 56 -18.78 -9.42 -1.94
CA GLU A 56 -19.46 -10.56 -2.55
C GLU A 56 -20.43 -10.03 -3.60
N ILE A 57 -20.04 -10.06 -4.87
CA ILE A 57 -20.83 -9.50 -5.98
C ILE A 57 -21.59 -10.61 -6.69
N ASN A 58 -22.91 -10.45 -6.82
CA ASN A 58 -23.79 -11.38 -7.49
C ASN A 58 -24.15 -10.90 -8.89
N PHE A 59 -23.34 -11.35 -9.86
CA PHE A 59 -23.55 -11.08 -11.28
C PHE A 59 -24.68 -11.92 -11.90
N ASP A 60 -25.27 -12.87 -11.15
CA ASP A 60 -26.39 -13.70 -11.57
C ASP A 60 -27.73 -13.25 -10.95
N SER A 61 -27.74 -12.14 -10.22
CA SER A 61 -28.95 -11.60 -9.61
C SER A 61 -30.00 -11.22 -10.66
N GLU A 62 -31.29 -11.28 -10.31
CA GLU A 62 -32.38 -10.89 -11.22
C GLU A 62 -32.17 -9.48 -11.78
N VAL A 63 -31.65 -8.55 -10.96
CA VAL A 63 -31.30 -7.19 -11.38
C VAL A 63 -30.21 -7.20 -12.46
N THR A 64 -29.17 -8.02 -12.30
CA THR A 64 -28.11 -8.16 -13.31
C THR A 64 -28.62 -8.84 -14.57
N LEU A 65 -29.49 -9.84 -14.45
CA LEU A 65 -30.07 -10.53 -15.61
C LEU A 65 -31.00 -9.60 -16.41
N GLN A 66 -31.72 -8.70 -15.75
CA GLN A 66 -32.60 -7.72 -16.40
C GLN A 66 -31.84 -6.55 -17.02
N ASN A 67 -30.85 -6.00 -16.31
CA ASN A 67 -30.15 -4.77 -16.71
C ASN A 67 -28.79 -5.01 -17.40
N GLY A 68 -28.28 -6.23 -17.34
CA GLY A 68 -26.92 -6.58 -17.76
C GLY A 68 -25.85 -6.12 -16.76
N MET A 69 -24.60 -6.53 -17.03
CA MET A 69 -23.44 -5.96 -16.34
C MET A 69 -23.23 -4.51 -16.78
N VAL A 70 -22.90 -3.65 -15.83
CA VAL A 70 -22.54 -2.26 -16.10
C VAL A 70 -21.26 -2.21 -16.92
N LYS A 71 -21.27 -1.42 -18.00
CA LYS A 71 -20.09 -1.20 -18.84
C LYS A 71 -19.90 0.27 -19.18
N ASP A 72 -18.65 0.68 -19.39
CA ASP A 72 -18.36 2.00 -19.94
C ASP A 72 -18.52 2.04 -21.48
N HIS A 73 -18.26 3.22 -22.08
CA HIS A 73 -18.34 3.43 -23.52
C HIS A 73 -17.33 2.60 -24.34
N TRP A 74 -16.30 2.04 -23.70
CA TRP A 74 -15.31 1.16 -24.31
C TRP A 74 -15.57 -0.32 -23.98
N ASN A 75 -16.77 -0.64 -23.46
CA ASN A 75 -17.22 -1.99 -23.14
C ASN A 75 -16.41 -2.66 -22.01
N ASN A 76 -15.76 -1.86 -21.16
CA ASN A 76 -15.12 -2.33 -19.92
C ASN A 76 -16.20 -2.64 -18.88
N CYS A 77 -16.20 -3.86 -18.33
CA CYS A 77 -17.06 -4.19 -17.19
C CYS A 77 -16.70 -3.32 -15.99
N LEU A 78 -17.70 -2.71 -15.35
CA LEU A 78 -17.57 -1.86 -14.18
C LEU A 78 -18.23 -2.50 -12.96
N PRO A 79 -17.86 -2.08 -11.74
CA PRO A 79 -18.58 -2.46 -10.53
C PRO A 79 -20.08 -2.18 -10.64
N PRO A 80 -20.93 -3.01 -10.00
CA PRO A 80 -22.38 -2.82 -10.01
C PRO A 80 -22.83 -1.45 -9.48
N HIS A 81 -23.88 -0.90 -10.08
CA HIS A 81 -24.50 0.39 -9.69
C HIS A 81 -25.74 0.24 -8.79
N HIS A 82 -26.10 -1.01 -8.45
CA HIS A 82 -27.26 -1.32 -7.61
C HIS A 82 -26.82 -2.12 -6.38
N GLN A 83 -27.37 -1.76 -5.22
CA GLN A 83 -27.02 -2.39 -3.93
C GLN A 83 -27.40 -3.87 -3.92
N GLU A 84 -28.49 -4.22 -4.61
CA GLU A 84 -29.03 -5.57 -4.74
C GLU A 84 -28.10 -6.54 -5.48
N GLN A 85 -27.09 -6.02 -6.19
CA GLN A 85 -26.06 -6.82 -6.85
C GLN A 85 -24.88 -7.17 -5.93
N TYR A 86 -24.87 -6.65 -4.69
CA TYR A 86 -23.92 -7.03 -3.66
C TYR A 86 -24.63 -7.95 -2.67
N ASP A 87 -24.11 -9.16 -2.47
CA ASP A 87 -24.63 -10.16 -1.53
C ASP A 87 -24.11 -9.96 -0.10
N GLY A 88 -23.01 -9.22 0.03
CA GLY A 88 -22.43 -8.86 1.30
C GLY A 88 -20.94 -8.58 1.14
N GLU A 89 -20.19 -8.92 2.18
CA GLU A 89 -18.74 -8.78 2.19
C GLU A 89 -18.10 -9.91 2.99
N LYS A 90 -16.99 -10.44 2.49
CA LYS A 90 -16.14 -11.35 3.24
C LYS A 90 -15.23 -10.53 4.15
N VAL A 91 -15.62 -10.47 5.42
CA VAL A 91 -15.00 -9.66 6.46
C VAL A 91 -13.59 -10.17 6.81
N SER A 92 -12.59 -9.28 6.79
CA SER A 92 -11.25 -9.61 7.33
C SER A 92 -11.14 -9.29 8.83
N LYS A 93 -10.05 -9.72 9.46
CA LYS A 93 -9.71 -9.31 10.82
C LYS A 93 -9.40 -7.82 10.82
N VAL A 94 -9.75 -7.15 11.91
CA VAL A 94 -9.22 -5.81 12.16
C VAL A 94 -7.71 -5.92 12.39
N MET A 95 -6.97 -5.19 11.59
CA MET A 95 -5.51 -5.18 11.58
C MET A 95 -5.01 -3.84 12.11
N ARG A 96 -3.81 -3.88 12.68
CA ARG A 96 -3.09 -2.71 13.13
C ARG A 96 -1.78 -2.61 12.37
N PHE A 97 -1.60 -1.49 11.70
CA PHE A 97 -0.29 -1.08 11.24
C PHE A 97 0.43 -0.31 12.35
N LYS A 98 1.69 -0.64 12.62
CA LYS A 98 2.57 0.15 13.49
C LYS A 98 4.00 0.10 12.97
N ASP A 99 4.55 1.25 12.62
CA ASP A 99 5.94 1.44 12.19
C ASP A 99 6.43 0.42 11.14
N GLY A 100 5.63 0.16 10.12
CA GLY A 100 5.99 -0.77 9.04
C GLY A 100 5.57 -2.21 9.27
N ARG A 101 4.93 -2.54 10.39
CA ARG A 101 4.47 -3.90 10.71
C ARG A 101 2.95 -3.96 10.78
N VAL A 102 2.38 -5.01 10.21
CA VAL A 102 0.96 -5.33 10.35
C VAL A 102 0.78 -6.49 11.32
N THR A 103 -0.12 -6.32 12.28
CA THR A 103 -0.51 -7.32 13.27
C THR A 103 -2.03 -7.37 13.39
N ALA A 104 -2.60 -8.45 13.93
CA ALA A 104 -4.01 -8.43 14.30
C ALA A 104 -4.21 -7.41 15.44
N ALA A 105 -5.23 -6.56 15.33
CA ALA A 105 -5.50 -5.54 16.36
C ALA A 105 -5.99 -6.17 17.67
N SER A 106 -6.73 -7.27 17.56
CA SER A 106 -7.22 -8.05 18.70
C SER A 106 -6.14 -9.02 19.20
N SER A 107 -5.89 -9.00 20.51
CA SER A 107 -5.02 -9.96 21.19
C SER A 107 -5.83 -11.14 21.73
N ASN A 108 -5.21 -12.32 21.83
CA ASN A 108 -5.80 -13.47 22.53
C ASN A 108 -5.92 -13.24 24.05
N ASN A 109 -5.35 -12.15 24.56
CA ASN A 109 -5.49 -11.77 25.96
C ASN A 109 -6.89 -11.20 26.23
N LYS A 110 -7.66 -11.91 27.06
CA LYS A 110 -9.02 -11.50 27.48
C LYS A 110 -9.07 -10.15 28.21
N ASN A 111 -7.94 -9.65 28.69
CA ASN A 111 -7.86 -8.36 29.37
C ASN A 111 -7.60 -7.18 28.41
N HIS A 112 -7.51 -7.42 27.11
CA HIS A 112 -7.25 -6.39 26.10
C HIS A 112 -8.51 -6.11 25.28
N ALA A 113 -8.61 -4.87 24.79
CA ALA A 113 -9.62 -4.49 23.82
C ALA A 113 -9.63 -5.46 22.63
N GLN A 114 -10.84 -5.86 22.24
CA GLN A 114 -11.08 -6.64 21.03
C GLN A 114 -11.64 -5.70 19.97
N TYR A 115 -11.19 -5.86 18.73
CA TYR A 115 -11.67 -5.10 17.59
C TYR A 115 -12.32 -6.02 16.58
N SER A 116 -13.48 -5.60 16.07
CA SER A 116 -14.20 -6.30 15.00
C SER A 116 -14.89 -5.32 14.08
N TRP A 117 -15.19 -5.78 12.87
CA TRP A 117 -16.12 -5.11 11.98
C TRP A 117 -17.54 -5.30 12.47
N VAL A 118 -18.31 -4.23 12.51
CA VAL A 118 -19.73 -4.27 12.83
C VAL A 118 -20.49 -3.55 11.74
N ARG A 119 -21.57 -4.18 11.29
CA ARG A 119 -22.55 -3.60 10.38
C ARG A 119 -23.93 -3.99 10.89
N GLN A 120 -24.83 -3.02 11.01
CA GLN A 120 -26.18 -3.26 11.54
C GLN A 120 -27.02 -4.02 10.53
N ASP A 121 -27.05 -3.54 9.28
CA ASP A 121 -27.76 -4.14 8.17
C ASP A 121 -26.90 -4.17 6.91
N LYS A 122 -27.24 -5.06 5.97
CA LYS A 122 -26.49 -5.28 4.73
C LYS A 122 -26.14 -3.98 3.97
N TYR A 123 -27.02 -2.99 3.96
CA TYR A 123 -26.87 -1.75 3.19
C TYR A 123 -26.64 -0.50 4.06
N THR A 124 -26.29 -0.67 5.34
CA THR A 124 -25.86 0.43 6.22
C THR A 124 -24.36 0.47 6.30
N GLU A 125 -23.75 1.66 6.41
CA GLU A 125 -22.30 1.80 6.65
C GLU A 125 -21.82 0.89 7.79
N GLY A 126 -20.70 0.22 7.55
CA GLY A 126 -20.02 -0.56 8.59
C GLY A 126 -18.92 0.24 9.26
N CYS A 127 -18.52 -0.20 10.45
CA CYS A 127 -17.47 0.46 11.23
C CYS A 127 -16.57 -0.56 11.93
N ILE A 128 -15.36 -0.12 12.28
CA ILE A 128 -14.52 -0.86 13.22
C ILE A 128 -15.03 -0.52 14.63
N ALA A 129 -15.40 -1.54 15.39
CA ALA A 129 -15.86 -1.42 16.76
C ALA A 129 -14.80 -1.95 17.74
N GLN A 130 -14.66 -1.27 18.88
CA GLN A 130 -13.88 -1.72 20.03
C GLN A 130 -14.80 -2.29 21.10
N HIS A 131 -14.46 -3.47 21.58
CA HIS A 131 -15.17 -4.21 22.61
C HIS A 131 -14.26 -4.40 23.83
N TRP A 132 -14.83 -4.27 25.02
CA TRP A 132 -14.15 -4.48 26.29
C TRP A 132 -14.72 -5.72 26.98
N ALA A 133 -13.85 -6.57 27.51
CA ALA A 133 -14.30 -7.76 28.23
C ALA A 133 -15.20 -7.38 29.41
N GLY A 134 -16.39 -7.98 29.47
CA GLY A 134 -17.38 -7.70 30.51
C GLY A 134 -18.30 -6.50 30.23
N HIS A 135 -18.16 -5.81 29.09
CA HIS A 135 -19.07 -4.74 28.68
C HIS A 135 -19.92 -5.18 27.47
N PRO A 136 -21.27 -5.07 27.53
CA PRO A 136 -22.14 -5.47 26.42
C PRO A 136 -22.14 -4.46 25.28
N SER A 137 -21.73 -3.22 25.54
CA SER A 137 -21.63 -2.15 24.55
C SER A 137 -20.27 -2.15 23.87
N TYR A 138 -20.26 -1.79 22.59
CA TYR A 138 -19.04 -1.45 21.86
C TYR A 138 -18.93 0.05 21.66
N SER A 139 -17.73 0.52 21.34
CA SER A 139 -17.48 1.90 20.90
C SER A 139 -17.01 1.88 19.46
N GLU A 140 -17.61 2.71 18.61
CA GLU A 140 -17.17 2.85 17.22
C GLU A 140 -15.84 3.60 17.18
N MET A 141 -14.91 3.09 16.37
CA MET A 141 -13.63 3.75 16.16
C MET A 141 -13.80 4.94 15.24
N GLN A 142 -13.08 6.02 15.53
CA GLN A 142 -13.11 7.22 14.71
C GLN A 142 -12.46 6.92 13.35
N GLN A 143 -13.28 6.96 12.30
CA GLN A 143 -12.84 6.79 10.92
C GLN A 143 -11.89 7.93 10.51
N TYR A 144 -10.80 7.55 9.84
CA TYR A 144 -9.94 8.47 9.11
C TYR A 144 -10.43 8.60 7.67
N LYS A 145 -10.43 7.48 6.92
CA LYS A 145 -10.85 7.41 5.51
C LYS A 145 -11.34 6.00 5.16
N SER A 146 -12.14 5.92 4.11
CA SER A 146 -12.55 4.65 3.50
C SER A 146 -12.63 4.80 1.98
N ALA A 147 -12.38 3.70 1.27
CA ALA A 147 -12.52 3.65 -0.17
C ALA A 147 -12.89 2.24 -0.63
N SER A 148 -13.59 2.17 -1.75
CA SER A 148 -13.80 0.94 -2.49
C SER A 148 -12.80 0.87 -3.65
N VAL A 149 -12.11 -0.27 -3.79
CA VAL A 149 -11.08 -0.49 -4.81
C VAL A 149 -11.44 -1.74 -5.60
N PHE A 150 -11.64 -1.58 -6.90
CA PHE A 150 -12.06 -2.65 -7.80
C PHE A 150 -11.01 -2.92 -8.87
N SER A 151 -10.76 -4.20 -9.12
CA SER A 151 -10.10 -4.65 -10.34
C SER A 151 -11.16 -5.06 -11.36
N CYS A 152 -11.13 -4.44 -12.54
CA CYS A 152 -12.26 -4.52 -13.48
C CYS A 152 -11.92 -5.33 -14.73
N ASN A 153 -10.96 -4.89 -15.55
CA ASN A 153 -10.47 -5.64 -16.70
C ASN A 153 -9.05 -5.17 -17.13
N PRO A 154 -8.31 -5.89 -18.00
CA PRO A 154 -6.96 -5.48 -18.38
C PRO A 154 -6.79 -4.08 -19.01
N LEU A 155 -7.84 -3.48 -19.59
CA LEU A 155 -7.81 -2.18 -20.27
C LEU A 155 -8.26 -1.02 -19.37
N LEU A 156 -9.12 -1.28 -18.38
CA LEU A 156 -9.44 -0.41 -17.25
C LEU A 156 -9.17 -1.20 -15.96
N PRO A 157 -7.91 -1.31 -15.53
CA PRO A 157 -7.54 -2.32 -14.55
C PRO A 157 -8.04 -2.02 -13.16
N ILE A 158 -7.95 -0.76 -12.72
CA ILE A 158 -8.32 -0.36 -11.37
C ILE A 158 -9.28 0.82 -11.42
N VAL A 159 -10.42 0.64 -10.76
CA VAL A 159 -11.42 1.66 -10.49
C VAL A 159 -11.55 1.84 -8.99
N VAL A 160 -11.67 3.07 -8.53
CA VAL A 160 -11.78 3.43 -7.12
C VAL A 160 -12.94 4.39 -6.90
N THR A 161 -13.49 4.39 -5.70
CA THR A 161 -14.45 5.39 -5.25
C THR A 161 -14.34 5.59 -3.74
N ASP A 162 -14.77 6.75 -3.25
CA ASP A 162 -14.78 7.04 -1.82
C ASP A 162 -15.90 6.27 -1.12
N GLY A 163 -15.62 5.78 0.09
CA GLY A 163 -16.62 5.11 0.91
C GLY A 163 -16.96 3.70 0.44
N ASP A 164 -18.12 3.23 0.92
CA ASP A 164 -18.64 1.89 0.67
C ASP A 164 -19.58 1.87 -0.54
N THR A 165 -19.16 1.20 -1.62
CA THR A 165 -19.96 1.07 -2.85
C THR A 165 -21.22 0.24 -2.62
N MET A 166 -21.25 -0.68 -1.64
CA MET A 166 -22.47 -1.42 -1.32
C MET A 166 -23.57 -0.52 -0.72
N VAL A 167 -23.19 0.57 -0.06
CA VAL A 167 -24.12 1.58 0.49
C VAL A 167 -24.36 2.70 -0.53
N HIS A 168 -23.34 3.08 -1.28
CA HIS A 168 -23.40 4.17 -2.25
C HIS A 168 -22.95 3.70 -3.64
N PRO A 169 -23.72 2.83 -4.32
CA PRO A 169 -23.27 2.19 -5.56
C PRO A 169 -23.26 3.13 -6.77
N LYS A 170 -23.86 4.31 -6.62
CA LYS A 170 -23.83 5.39 -7.62
C LYS A 170 -22.74 6.41 -7.35
N SER A 171 -21.85 6.16 -6.39
CA SER A 171 -20.67 6.99 -6.17
C SER A 171 -19.84 7.08 -7.45
N CYS A 172 -19.15 8.20 -7.61
CA CYS A 172 -18.34 8.46 -8.80
C CYS A 172 -17.19 7.45 -8.86
N LEU A 173 -17.32 6.44 -9.74
CA LEU A 173 -16.28 5.49 -10.08
C LEU A 173 -15.18 6.19 -10.88
N ARG A 174 -13.93 6.06 -10.45
CA ARG A 174 -12.79 6.76 -11.05
C ARG A 174 -11.67 5.79 -11.37
N ALA A 175 -11.01 5.98 -12.51
CA ALA A 175 -9.79 5.24 -12.80
C ALA A 175 -8.67 5.63 -11.82
N LEU A 176 -7.85 4.66 -11.42
CA LEU A 176 -6.63 4.92 -10.65
C LEU A 176 -5.68 5.84 -11.44
N HIS A 177 -5.18 6.86 -10.77
CA HIS A 177 -4.14 7.75 -11.27
C HIS A 177 -2.98 7.83 -10.26
N PHE A 178 -1.89 8.42 -10.70
CA PHE A 178 -0.72 8.67 -9.88
C PHE A 178 -0.31 10.13 -9.99
N ILE A 179 0.03 10.72 -8.85
CA ILE A 179 0.76 11.98 -8.80
C ILE A 179 2.24 11.64 -8.58
N HIS A 180 3.11 12.29 -9.35
CA HIS A 180 4.55 12.00 -9.32
C HIS A 180 5.27 13.03 -8.44
N VAL A 181 6.03 12.52 -7.46
CA VAL A 181 6.98 13.32 -6.70
C VAL A 181 8.36 13.08 -7.30
N GLU A 182 8.89 14.07 -8.03
CA GLU A 182 10.08 13.91 -8.91
C GLU A 182 11.34 13.45 -8.17
N GLU A 183 11.58 13.96 -6.97
CA GLU A 183 12.66 13.50 -6.09
C GLU A 183 12.03 13.07 -4.76
N PRO A 184 12.02 11.77 -4.40
CA PRO A 184 12.84 10.67 -4.95
C PRO A 184 12.17 9.78 -6.02
N GLY A 185 11.18 10.24 -6.80
CA GLY A 185 10.51 9.41 -7.82
C GLY A 185 9.43 8.51 -7.21
N ILE A 186 8.57 9.10 -6.38
CA ILE A 186 7.45 8.41 -5.70
C ILE A 186 6.21 8.50 -6.57
N SER A 187 5.46 7.40 -6.64
CA SER A 187 4.11 7.39 -7.21
C SER A 187 3.10 7.52 -6.08
N GLN A 188 2.26 8.55 -6.09
CA GLN A 188 1.19 8.70 -5.12
C GLN A 188 -0.13 8.26 -5.74
N ALA A 189 -0.63 7.09 -5.32
CA ALA A 189 -1.92 6.57 -5.75
C ALA A 189 -3.02 7.56 -5.38
N SER A 190 -3.81 7.91 -6.37
CA SER A 190 -4.87 8.91 -6.24
C SER A 190 -5.96 8.62 -7.26
N TYR A 191 -7.06 9.34 -7.16
CA TYR A 191 -8.05 9.46 -8.23
C TYR A 191 -8.09 10.93 -8.68
N PRO A 192 -8.53 11.21 -9.91
CA PRO A 192 -8.55 12.57 -10.40
C PRO A 192 -9.58 13.36 -9.59
N PHE A 193 -9.14 14.45 -8.99
CA PHE A 193 -9.98 15.42 -8.30
C PHE A 193 -10.68 16.32 -9.33
N ASP A 194 -11.85 16.85 -8.98
CA ASP A 194 -12.15 18.24 -9.35
C ASP A 194 -11.11 19.08 -8.63
N HIS A 195 -10.18 19.65 -9.40
CA HIS A 195 -8.93 20.29 -8.98
C HIS A 195 -9.02 21.31 -7.82
N ASP A 196 -10.24 21.70 -7.42
CA ASP A 196 -10.52 22.77 -6.46
C ASP A 196 -10.48 22.34 -4.98
N GLN A 197 -10.56 21.04 -4.65
CA GLN A 197 -10.65 20.59 -3.25
C GLN A 197 -9.33 20.13 -2.62
N ILE A 198 -8.26 19.98 -3.41
CA ILE A 198 -6.92 19.72 -2.85
C ILE A 198 -6.27 21.05 -2.44
N ALA A 199 -6.80 21.67 -1.39
CA ALA A 199 -6.16 22.82 -0.74
C ALA A 199 -4.94 22.39 0.10
N HIS A 200 -4.15 21.39 -0.33
CA HIS A 200 -2.93 21.02 0.35
C HIS A 200 -1.71 21.66 -0.37
N PRO A 201 -0.95 22.55 0.31
CA PRO A 201 0.19 23.26 -0.29
C PRO A 201 1.24 22.35 -0.94
N ALA A 202 1.40 21.12 -0.42
CA ALA A 202 2.33 20.13 -0.97
C ALA A 202 1.94 19.57 -2.36
N LEU A 203 0.65 19.67 -2.73
CA LEU A 203 0.12 19.20 -4.02
C LEU A 203 -0.07 20.36 -5.02
N ALA A 204 -0.08 21.61 -4.55
CA ALA A 204 -0.25 22.81 -5.38
C ALA A 204 0.89 23.07 -6.39
N GLN A 205 2.02 22.38 -6.25
CA GLN A 205 3.16 22.44 -7.18
C GLN A 205 3.30 21.17 -8.05
N GLN A 206 2.42 20.19 -7.88
CA GLN A 206 2.58 18.88 -8.51
C GLN A 206 1.91 18.83 -9.89
N ARG A 207 2.52 18.06 -10.79
CA ARG A 207 2.01 17.85 -12.16
C ARG A 207 0.61 17.24 -12.14
N PRO A 208 -0.17 17.41 -13.22
CA PRO A 208 -1.46 16.75 -13.35
C PRO A 208 -1.36 15.23 -13.10
N PRO A 209 -2.38 14.60 -12.47
CA PRO A 209 -2.40 13.15 -12.29
C PRO A 209 -2.24 12.40 -13.61
N VAL A 210 -1.46 11.33 -13.61
CA VAL A 210 -1.18 10.50 -14.79
C VAL A 210 -1.60 9.05 -14.59
N LYS A 211 -1.76 8.28 -15.67
CA LYS A 211 -2.12 6.85 -15.65
C LYS A 211 -0.91 5.91 -15.63
N PHE A 212 0.24 6.39 -15.23
CA PHE A 212 1.43 5.56 -15.08
C PHE A 212 2.22 5.99 -13.86
N VAL A 213 3.02 5.09 -13.34
CA VAL A 213 3.83 5.31 -12.15
C VAL A 213 5.10 6.11 -12.42
N ALA A 214 5.67 6.68 -11.36
CA ALA A 214 6.98 7.30 -11.41
C ALA A 214 8.09 6.23 -11.50
N GLY A 215 9.12 6.57 -12.27
CA GLY A 215 10.30 5.73 -12.49
C GLY A 215 10.15 4.63 -13.55
N TYR A 216 11.26 4.06 -13.96
CA TYR A 216 11.42 3.04 -14.99
C TYR A 216 11.45 1.64 -14.37
N LYS A 217 10.53 0.77 -14.82
CA LYS A 217 10.42 -0.64 -14.40
C LYS A 217 10.56 -0.89 -12.89
N PRO A 218 9.75 -0.24 -12.04
CA PRO A 218 9.69 -0.58 -10.60
C PRO A 218 9.45 -2.06 -10.36
N LYS A 219 10.25 -2.65 -9.47
CA LYS A 219 10.15 -4.07 -9.11
C LYS A 219 8.86 -4.42 -8.35
N TRP A 220 8.30 -3.45 -7.64
CA TRP A 220 7.03 -3.61 -6.92
C TRP A 220 5.82 -3.62 -7.86
N ILE A 221 5.91 -3.12 -9.09
CA ILE A 221 4.74 -2.95 -9.95
C ILE A 221 4.05 -4.23 -10.34
N PRO A 222 4.70 -5.29 -10.86
CA PRO A 222 3.95 -6.52 -11.05
C PRO A 222 3.29 -6.97 -9.74
N GLY A 223 3.87 -6.66 -8.57
CA GLY A 223 3.31 -7.01 -7.27
C GLY A 223 2.11 -6.19 -6.76
N LEU A 224 1.85 -4.97 -7.23
CA LEU A 224 0.86 -4.07 -6.60
C LEU A 224 -0.01 -3.29 -7.56
N VAL A 225 0.42 -3.11 -8.81
CA VAL A 225 -0.29 -2.30 -9.80
C VAL A 225 -0.21 -3.01 -11.15
N PRO A 226 -1.29 -3.10 -11.93
CA PRO A 226 -1.26 -3.74 -13.24
C PRO A 226 -0.17 -3.18 -14.16
N ALA A 227 0.43 -4.05 -14.98
CA ALA A 227 1.54 -3.69 -15.85
C ALA A 227 1.20 -2.58 -16.86
N THR A 228 -0.08 -2.33 -17.13
CA THR A 228 -0.58 -1.22 -17.96
C THR A 228 -0.29 0.16 -17.37
N TYR A 229 -0.03 0.27 -16.07
CA TYR A 229 0.42 1.51 -15.42
C TYR A 229 1.95 1.67 -15.43
N LEU A 230 2.71 0.78 -16.08
CA LEU A 230 4.15 0.97 -16.23
C LEU A 230 4.44 2.27 -17.00
N ASN A 231 5.46 2.98 -16.55
CA ASN A 231 5.94 4.17 -17.25
C ASN A 231 6.42 3.80 -18.66
N PRO A 232 5.80 4.35 -19.73
CA PRO A 232 6.16 4.02 -21.10
C PRO A 232 7.46 4.72 -21.55
N TYR A 233 7.90 5.75 -20.82
CA TYR A 233 9.08 6.52 -21.15
C TYR A 233 10.33 5.82 -20.61
N LYS A 234 11.33 5.61 -21.49
CA LYS A 234 12.62 5.04 -21.08
C LYS A 234 13.33 6.03 -20.18
N GLY A 235 13.71 5.57 -19.00
CA GLY A 235 14.61 6.33 -18.14
C GLY A 235 16.00 6.40 -18.79
N GLU A 236 16.46 7.60 -19.15
CA GLU A 236 17.82 7.81 -19.67
C GLU A 236 18.87 7.81 -18.54
N ARG A 237 18.45 7.81 -17.25
CA ARG A 237 19.34 7.90 -16.09
C ARG A 237 18.99 6.86 -15.02
N GLU A 238 20.00 6.39 -14.28
CA GLU A 238 19.79 5.56 -13.07
C GLU A 238 18.97 6.26 -11.97
N ARG A 239 18.83 7.59 -12.07
CA ARG A 239 17.95 8.41 -11.23
C ARG A 239 16.45 8.20 -11.52
N ASP A 240 16.12 7.47 -12.58
CA ASP A 240 14.75 7.14 -12.95
C ASP A 240 14.23 5.90 -12.21
N ARG A 241 14.82 5.50 -11.08
CA ARG A 241 14.28 4.38 -10.28
C ARG A 241 13.10 4.87 -9.46
N SER A 242 12.01 4.11 -9.48
CA SER A 242 10.88 4.36 -8.59
C SER A 242 11.31 4.17 -7.13
N ALA A 243 11.11 5.18 -6.29
CA ALA A 243 11.37 5.06 -4.85
C ALA A 243 10.28 4.26 -4.12
N GLY A 244 9.09 4.15 -4.70
CA GLY A 244 7.99 3.39 -4.14
C GLY A 244 6.62 4.01 -4.43
N LEU A 245 5.65 3.53 -3.67
CA LEU A 245 4.25 3.88 -3.72
C LEU A 245 3.83 4.57 -2.42
N GLY A 246 3.09 5.67 -2.54
CA GLY A 246 2.36 6.35 -1.47
C GLY A 246 0.98 6.77 -1.97
N GLY A 247 0.41 7.82 -1.40
CA GLY A 247 -0.91 8.36 -1.77
C GLY A 247 -2.02 7.89 -0.83
N GLU A 248 -3.26 7.99 -1.30
CA GLU A 248 -4.48 7.64 -0.57
C GLU A 248 -4.36 6.26 0.09
N LEU A 249 -4.35 6.22 1.43
CA LEU A 249 -4.05 5.02 2.21
C LEU A 249 -5.05 3.88 1.95
N PRO A 250 -6.38 4.11 1.90
CA PRO A 250 -7.32 3.06 1.56
C PRO A 250 -7.06 2.44 0.18
N ILE A 251 -6.64 3.24 -0.80
CA ILE A 251 -6.37 2.76 -2.16
C ILE A 251 -5.15 1.83 -2.15
N VAL A 252 -4.06 2.24 -1.52
CA VAL A 252 -2.83 1.44 -1.45
C VAL A 252 -3.07 0.10 -0.74
N LEU A 253 -3.84 0.09 0.35
CA LEU A 253 -4.24 -1.13 1.04
C LEU A 253 -5.13 -2.03 0.17
N GLY A 254 -6.06 -1.46 -0.60
CA GLY A 254 -6.89 -2.22 -1.54
C GLY A 254 -6.07 -2.85 -2.66
N LEU A 255 -5.06 -2.14 -3.17
CA LEU A 255 -4.12 -2.66 -4.17
C LEU A 255 -3.35 -3.88 -3.65
N MET A 256 -2.91 -3.85 -2.39
CA MET A 256 -2.26 -5.01 -1.75
C MET A 256 -3.21 -6.21 -1.64
N ALA A 257 -4.50 -5.96 -1.36
CA ALA A 257 -5.48 -7.00 -1.11
C ALA A 257 -5.79 -7.87 -2.33
N PHE A 258 -5.50 -7.43 -3.56
CA PHE A 258 -5.65 -8.26 -4.77
C PHE A 258 -4.72 -9.48 -4.81
N HIS A 259 -3.74 -9.59 -3.90
CA HIS A 259 -2.99 -10.84 -3.70
C HIS A 259 -3.81 -11.95 -3.04
N SER A 260 -4.97 -11.62 -2.49
CA SER A 260 -5.91 -12.62 -2.01
C SER A 260 -6.65 -13.28 -3.17
N THR A 261 -7.15 -14.50 -2.98
CA THR A 261 -8.00 -15.23 -3.93
C THR A 261 -8.94 -16.18 -3.19
N SER A 262 -10.04 -16.56 -3.83
CA SER A 262 -11.01 -17.52 -3.29
C SER A 262 -10.43 -18.92 -3.05
N HIS A 263 -9.37 -19.30 -3.76
CA HIS A 263 -8.79 -20.65 -3.74
C HIS A 263 -7.33 -20.71 -3.25
N GLY A 264 -6.79 -19.60 -2.73
CA GLY A 264 -5.38 -19.48 -2.42
C GLY A 264 -5.15 -18.84 -1.06
N ARG A 265 -4.90 -17.53 -1.07
CA ARG A 265 -4.59 -16.76 0.12
C ARG A 265 -5.78 -15.86 0.44
N ASP A 266 -6.30 -15.85 1.65
CA ASP A 266 -7.33 -14.86 2.01
C ASP A 266 -6.69 -13.50 2.34
N VAL A 267 -7.52 -12.47 2.54
CA VAL A 267 -7.03 -11.12 2.88
C VAL A 267 -6.21 -11.13 4.18
N ASN A 268 -6.62 -11.91 5.19
CA ASN A 268 -5.89 -12.01 6.45
C ASN A 268 -4.48 -12.53 6.23
N GLU A 269 -4.33 -13.59 5.46
CA GLU A 269 -3.04 -14.18 5.14
C GLU A 269 -2.16 -13.25 4.30
N VAL A 270 -2.72 -12.36 3.46
CA VAL A 270 -1.93 -11.37 2.72
C VAL A 270 -1.20 -10.43 3.68
N PHE A 271 -1.90 -9.95 4.71
CA PHE A 271 -1.38 -8.94 5.63
C PHE A 271 -0.71 -9.51 6.89
N LEU A 272 -1.23 -10.62 7.44
CA LEU A 272 -0.78 -11.24 8.68
C LEU A 272 0.15 -12.44 8.45
N GLY A 273 0.13 -13.03 7.26
CA GLY A 273 0.86 -14.26 6.94
C GLY A 273 0.09 -15.53 7.31
N ARG A 274 0.57 -16.66 6.80
CA ARG A 274 0.06 -17.99 7.17
C ARG A 274 0.64 -18.47 8.49
N SER A 275 0.08 -19.53 9.06
CA SER A 275 0.56 -20.13 10.32
C SER A 275 2.03 -20.56 10.28
N ASN A 276 2.58 -20.85 9.09
CA ASN A 276 3.99 -21.20 8.88
C ASN A 276 4.87 -20.02 8.43
N GLU A 277 4.33 -18.81 8.38
CA GLU A 277 5.03 -17.59 7.97
C GLU A 277 5.13 -16.63 9.16
N SER A 278 6.24 -15.89 9.23
CA SER A 278 6.45 -14.93 10.32
C SER A 278 5.63 -13.64 10.20
N SER A 279 5.15 -13.33 9.00
CA SER A 279 4.46 -12.08 8.66
C SER A 279 3.77 -12.18 7.30
N GLY A 280 2.87 -11.25 7.01
CA GLY A 280 2.34 -11.05 5.67
C GLY A 280 3.35 -10.43 4.70
N PHE A 281 2.86 -10.01 3.54
CA PHE A 281 3.70 -9.54 2.44
C PHE A 281 4.25 -8.13 2.65
N TRP A 282 3.59 -7.31 3.48
CA TRP A 282 4.00 -5.96 3.80
C TRP A 282 4.71 -5.92 5.16
N ARG A 283 6.00 -5.59 5.15
CA ARG A 283 6.83 -5.51 6.37
C ARG A 283 7.96 -4.53 6.21
N ASP A 284 8.21 -3.74 7.24
CA ASP A 284 9.24 -2.71 7.31
C ASP A 284 9.16 -1.77 6.10
N TYR A 285 7.92 -1.40 5.72
CA TYR A 285 7.59 -0.60 4.54
C TYR A 285 7.96 -1.25 3.20
N ASN A 286 8.33 -2.52 3.15
CA ASN A 286 8.65 -3.24 1.92
C ASN A 286 7.53 -4.21 1.54
N TRP A 287 7.22 -4.27 0.25
CA TRP A 287 6.35 -5.31 -0.31
C TRP A 287 7.18 -6.46 -0.86
N SER A 288 6.97 -7.65 -0.32
CA SER A 288 7.82 -8.83 -0.63
C SER A 288 7.40 -9.59 -1.89
N ARG A 289 6.27 -9.26 -2.53
CA ARG A 289 5.79 -9.96 -3.73
C ARG A 289 6.03 -9.14 -4.99
N ASN A 290 6.58 -9.78 -6.01
CA ASN A 290 6.87 -9.20 -7.32
C ASN A 290 6.10 -9.88 -8.46
N SER A 291 5.13 -10.74 -8.15
CA SER A 291 4.28 -11.40 -9.13
C SER A 291 2.95 -10.65 -9.27
N THR A 292 2.38 -10.66 -10.47
CA THR A 292 1.01 -10.17 -10.74
C THR A 292 0.03 -10.73 -9.71
N PRO A 293 -0.71 -9.86 -8.98
CA PRO A 293 -1.77 -10.30 -8.10
C PRO A 293 -2.75 -11.21 -8.86
N PRO A 294 -3.04 -12.41 -8.35
CA PRO A 294 -4.02 -13.30 -8.96
C PRO A 294 -5.45 -12.74 -8.93
N GLY A 295 -5.71 -11.70 -8.12
CA GLY A 295 -6.98 -10.98 -8.10
C GLY A 295 -7.17 -10.02 -9.28
N TYR A 296 -6.19 -9.88 -10.18
CA TYR A 296 -6.36 -9.10 -11.40
C TYR A 296 -6.91 -9.96 -12.54
N PRO A 297 -7.92 -9.45 -13.28
CA PRO A 297 -8.54 -10.19 -14.36
C PRO A 297 -7.55 -10.42 -15.49
N CYS A 298 -7.59 -11.62 -16.06
CA CYS A 298 -6.75 -11.99 -17.20
C CYS A 298 -7.39 -11.63 -18.55
N SER A 299 -8.71 -11.39 -18.56
CA SER A 299 -9.49 -11.11 -19.76
C SER A 299 -10.59 -10.08 -19.53
N SER A 300 -11.15 -9.53 -20.60
CA SER A 300 -12.31 -8.61 -20.55
C SER A 300 -13.65 -9.29 -20.26
N GLN A 301 -13.67 -10.62 -20.16
CA GLN A 301 -14.87 -11.41 -19.84
C GLN A 301 -15.00 -11.70 -18.34
N GLU A 302 -13.92 -11.50 -17.59
CA GLU A 302 -13.95 -11.69 -16.13
C GLU A 302 -14.69 -10.54 -15.45
N SER A 303 -15.46 -10.90 -14.43
CA SER A 303 -16.23 -9.93 -13.67
C SER A 303 -15.35 -9.13 -12.71
N PRO A 304 -15.70 -7.86 -12.43
CA PRO A 304 -14.97 -7.06 -11.47
C PRO A 304 -14.93 -7.70 -10.08
N ARG A 305 -13.78 -7.55 -9.42
CA ARG A 305 -13.57 -7.94 -8.02
C ARG A 305 -13.21 -6.71 -7.21
N GLY A 306 -13.81 -6.55 -6.03
CA GLY A 306 -13.65 -5.32 -5.25
C GLY A 306 -13.37 -5.56 -3.77
N PHE A 307 -12.78 -4.56 -3.14
CA PHE A 307 -12.59 -4.50 -1.71
C PHE A 307 -13.09 -3.17 -1.15
N LEU A 308 -13.79 -3.23 -0.01
CA LEU A 308 -13.97 -2.11 0.89
C LEU A 308 -12.75 -2.02 1.81
N VAL A 309 -12.10 -0.86 1.83
CA VAL A 309 -11.03 -0.56 2.79
C VAL A 309 -11.51 0.52 3.72
N HIS A 310 -11.41 0.27 5.02
CA HIS A 310 -11.81 1.21 6.06
C HIS A 310 -10.65 1.40 7.03
N VAL A 311 -10.26 2.64 7.26
CA VAL A 311 -9.12 3.03 8.10
C VAL A 311 -9.60 3.92 9.23
N CYS A 312 -9.21 3.59 10.45
CA CYS A 312 -9.51 4.35 11.66
C CYS A 312 -8.22 4.79 12.35
N PHE A 313 -8.32 5.84 13.15
CA PHE A 313 -7.26 6.19 14.09
C PHE A 313 -7.04 5.06 15.10
N ASP A 314 -5.79 4.86 15.53
CA ASP A 314 -5.41 3.91 16.57
C ASP A 314 -5.59 4.55 17.95
N PRO A 315 -6.58 4.12 18.74
CA PRO A 315 -6.85 4.71 20.05
C PRO A 315 -5.71 4.48 21.05
N ASP A 316 -4.86 3.47 20.83
CA ASP A 316 -3.73 3.21 21.74
C ASP A 316 -2.49 4.06 21.39
N ASN A 317 -2.58 4.92 20.37
CA ASN A 317 -1.49 5.78 19.93
C ASN A 317 -2.02 7.12 19.34
N PRO A 318 -2.69 7.95 20.16
CA PRO A 318 -3.31 9.19 19.68
C PRO A 318 -2.29 10.20 19.12
N GLU A 319 -1.06 10.20 19.63
CA GLU A 319 0.00 11.11 19.14
C GLU A 319 0.51 10.72 17.74
N GLY A 320 0.53 9.42 17.43
CA GLY A 320 1.01 8.89 16.15
C GLY A 320 -0.08 8.45 15.19
N SER A 321 -1.35 8.57 15.59
CA SER A 321 -2.53 8.22 14.82
C SER A 321 -3.56 9.34 14.86
N ASN A 322 -3.16 10.50 14.35
CA ASN A 322 -4.05 11.65 14.15
C ASN A 322 -4.07 12.04 12.66
N TYR A 323 -4.97 12.96 12.32
CA TYR A 323 -5.19 13.39 10.95
C TYR A 323 -3.91 13.88 10.28
N GLN A 324 -3.13 14.72 10.96
CA GLN A 324 -1.89 15.29 10.42
C GLN A 324 -0.85 14.21 10.15
N THR A 325 -0.67 13.27 11.08
CA THR A 325 0.30 12.18 10.94
C THR A 325 -0.09 11.22 9.82
N LEU A 326 -1.37 10.82 9.71
CA LEU A 326 -1.83 9.94 8.63
C LEU A 326 -1.81 10.65 7.27
N GLN A 327 -2.19 11.93 7.22
CA GLN A 327 -2.12 12.71 5.98
C GLN A 327 -0.67 12.91 5.51
N ALA A 328 0.26 13.17 6.43
CA ALA A 328 1.68 13.23 6.10
C ALA A 328 2.19 11.87 5.63
N PHE A 329 1.74 10.77 6.22
CA PHE A 329 2.07 9.43 5.77
C PHE A 329 1.61 9.16 4.33
N GLU A 330 0.38 9.54 3.98
CA GLU A 330 -0.15 9.40 2.60
C GLU A 330 0.67 10.22 1.58
N TRP A 331 0.89 11.50 1.87
CA TRP A 331 1.28 12.48 0.85
C TRP A 331 2.73 12.96 0.94
N GLN A 332 3.47 12.57 1.98
CA GLN A 332 4.85 13.02 2.21
C GLN A 332 5.80 11.86 2.47
N SER A 333 5.33 10.61 2.39
CA SER A 333 6.13 9.43 2.68
C SER A 333 6.05 8.38 1.57
N VAL A 334 7.01 7.44 1.61
CA VAL A 334 6.93 6.20 0.84
C VAL A 334 6.29 5.14 1.73
N MET A 335 5.02 4.85 1.48
CA MET A 335 4.26 3.82 2.20
C MET A 335 4.77 2.42 1.89
N VAL A 336 5.15 2.19 0.62
CA VAL A 336 5.59 0.89 0.12
C VAL A 336 6.80 1.02 -0.78
N ARG A 337 7.86 0.28 -0.43
CA ARG A 337 9.10 0.13 -1.16
C ARG A 337 9.13 -1.23 -1.87
N GLY A 338 9.87 -1.31 -2.97
CA GLY A 338 10.03 -2.50 -3.81
C GLY A 338 11.46 -2.93 -4.06
#